data_AF-N1RY82-F1
#
_entry.id   AF-N1RY82-F1
#
_cell.length_a   1.000
_cell.length_b   1.000
_cell.length_c   1.000
_cell.angle_alpha   90.00
_cell.angle_beta   90.00
_cell.angle_gamma   90.00
#
_symmetry.space_group_name_H-M   'P 1'
#
loop_
_entity.id
_entity.type
_entity.pdbx_description
1 polymer ?
#
loop_
_entity_poly.entity_id
_entity_poly.type
_entity_poly.pdbx_seq_one_letter_code
_entity_poly.pdbx_strand_id
1 'polypeptide(L)'
;MEKRAQATESLIQTSSGQAALDYAVQAAELYMRAAGEASTKKDATRLRLKCQQLIAQAEKLKAELTQTPSVLLRTSKLHSNLFPPWTKEPSDKEFQLLPGDEPFT
;
A
#
# COMPACT_ATOMS: atom_id res chain seq x y z
N MET A 1 21.13 -19.89 1.88
CA MET A 1 20.25 -18.70 1.99
C MET A 1 18.77 -19.01 1.78
N GLU A 2 18.37 -19.88 0.84
CA GLU A 2 16.95 -20.17 0.51
C GLU A 2 16.06 -20.62 1.69
N LYS A 3 16.55 -21.50 2.59
CA LYS A 3 15.76 -21.95 3.76
C LYS A 3 15.32 -20.81 4.69
N ARG A 4 16.15 -19.76 4.81
CA ARG A 4 15.83 -18.57 5.60
C ARG A 4 14.75 -17.74 4.91
N ALA A 5 14.79 -17.65 3.58
CA ALA A 5 13.78 -16.95 2.78
C ALA A 5 12.39 -17.60 2.92
N GLN A 6 12.33 -18.93 2.93
CA GLN A 6 11.08 -19.67 3.15
C GLN A 6 10.51 -19.44 4.56
N ALA A 7 11.37 -19.37 5.57
CA ALA A 7 10.95 -19.08 6.94
C ALA A 7 10.42 -17.64 7.11
N THR A 8 11.01 -16.67 6.40
CA THR A 8 10.46 -15.30 6.38
C THR A 8 9.16 -15.23 5.59
N GLU A 9 9.00 -16.02 4.53
CA GLU A 9 7.77 -16.08 3.76
C GLU A 9 6.59 -16.61 4.57
N SER A 10 6.80 -17.63 5.40
CA SER A 10 5.76 -18.10 6.32
C SER A 10 5.36 -17.05 7.35
N LEU A 11 6.28 -16.17 7.78
CA LEU A 11 5.95 -15.05 8.67
C LEU A 11 5.06 -14.00 8.00
N ILE A 12 5.14 -13.83 6.68
CA ILE A 12 4.25 -12.92 5.92
C ILE A 12 2.79 -13.39 6.07
N GLN A 13 2.53 -14.69 6.08
CA GLN A 13 1.18 -15.23 6.22
C GLN A 13 0.61 -15.04 7.64
N THR A 14 1.48 -14.99 8.65
CA THR A 14 1.07 -14.85 10.05
C THR A 14 1.02 -13.40 10.53
N SER A 15 1.56 -12.45 9.76
CA SER A 15 1.67 -11.04 10.14
C SER A 15 0.78 -10.15 9.28
N SER A 16 0.50 -8.93 9.74
CA SER A 16 -0.36 -7.96 9.06
C SER A 16 0.22 -6.56 9.09
N GLY A 17 -0.17 -5.72 8.14
CA GLY A 17 0.23 -4.32 8.08
C GLY A 17 1.73 -4.13 7.79
N GLN A 18 2.38 -3.19 8.48
CA GLN A 18 3.80 -2.86 8.26
C GLN A 18 4.74 -4.06 8.47
N ALA A 19 4.46 -4.91 9.46
CA ALA A 19 5.28 -6.09 9.72
C ALA A 19 5.27 -7.08 8.54
N ALA A 20 4.11 -7.30 7.92
CA ALA A 20 3.99 -8.17 6.74
C ALA A 20 4.77 -7.60 5.54
N LEU A 21 4.75 -6.27 5.38
CA LEU A 21 5.53 -5.58 4.35
C LEU A 21 7.04 -5.77 4.57
N ASP A 22 7.51 -5.56 5.81
CA ASP A 22 8.93 -5.70 6.16
C ASP A 22 9.41 -7.15 5.94
N TYR A 23 8.61 -8.16 6.31
CA TYR A 23 8.94 -9.56 6.05
C TYR A 23 8.94 -9.90 4.55
N ALA A 24 8.05 -9.30 3.75
CA ALA A 24 8.03 -9.49 2.29
C ALA A 24 9.29 -8.94 1.62
N VAL A 25 9.76 -7.77 2.05
CA VAL A 25 11.02 -7.18 1.57
C VAL A 25 12.22 -8.03 1.98
N GLN A 26 12.29 -8.45 3.25
CA GLN A 26 13.37 -9.32 3.74
C GLN A 26 13.41 -10.67 3.00
N ALA A 27 12.25 -11.28 2.75
CA ALA A 27 12.17 -12.53 1.98
C ALA A 27 12.70 -12.33 0.55
N ALA A 28 12.33 -11.22 -0.11
CA ALA A 28 12.82 -10.88 -1.44
C ALA A 28 14.35 -10.72 -1.46
N GLU A 29 14.94 -10.00 -0.50
CA GLU A 29 16.39 -9.84 -0.40
C GLU A 29 17.11 -11.18 -0.21
N LEU A 30 16.57 -12.06 0.64
CA LEU A 30 17.14 -13.40 0.86
C LEU A 30 17.07 -14.27 -0.39
N TYR A 31 15.98 -14.19 -1.16
CA TYR A 31 15.86 -14.86 -2.46
C TYR A 31 16.80 -14.27 -3.51
N MET A 32 17.05 -12.95 -3.52
CA MET A 32 18.02 -12.31 -4.42
C MET A 32 19.44 -12.79 -4.13
N ARG A 33 19.83 -12.84 -2.85
CA ARG A 33 21.14 -13.38 -2.42
C ARG A 33 21.27 -14.85 -2.78
N ALA A 34 20.24 -15.67 -2.52
CA ALA A 34 20.22 -17.07 -2.91
C ALA A 34 20.35 -17.27 -4.43
N ALA A 35 19.74 -16.39 -5.24
CA ALA A 35 19.86 -16.44 -6.70
C ALA A 35 21.28 -16.10 -7.20
N GLY A 36 22.03 -15.28 -6.45
CA GLY A 36 23.44 -14.98 -6.72
C GLY A 36 24.37 -16.15 -6.37
N GLU A 37 24.04 -16.90 -5.32
CA GLU A 37 24.80 -18.08 -4.86
C GLU A 37 24.42 -19.39 -5.59
N ALA A 38 23.38 -19.37 -6.42
CA ALA A 38 22.85 -20.56 -7.07
C ALA A 38 23.85 -21.17 -8.07
N SER A 39 24.08 -22.48 -7.96
CA SER A 39 25.03 -23.21 -8.80
C SER A 39 24.56 -23.42 -10.24
N THR A 40 23.25 -23.34 -10.50
CA THR A 40 22.68 -23.54 -11.83
C THR A 40 21.87 -22.33 -12.30
N LYS A 41 21.92 -22.05 -13.61
CA LYS A 41 21.13 -20.98 -14.23
C LYS A 41 19.62 -21.21 -14.05
N LYS A 42 19.18 -22.47 -14.06
CA LYS A 42 17.77 -22.86 -13.85
C LYS A 42 17.30 -22.48 -12.44
N ASP A 43 18.09 -22.76 -11.42
CA ASP A 43 17.77 -22.41 -10.03
C ASP A 43 17.81 -20.90 -9.81
N ALA A 44 18.79 -20.21 -10.39
CA ALA A 44 18.86 -18.76 -10.33
C ALA A 44 17.62 -18.10 -10.97
N THR A 45 17.12 -18.62 -12.09
CA THR A 45 15.88 -18.13 -12.73
C THR A 45 14.66 -18.41 -11.86
N ARG A 46 14.55 -19.61 -11.26
CA ARG A 46 13.47 -19.94 -10.31
C ARG A 46 13.42 -18.97 -9.13
N LEU A 47 14.59 -18.68 -8.55
CA LEU A 47 14.71 -17.78 -7.39
C LEU A 47 14.40 -16.31 -7.77
N ARG A 48 14.83 -15.86 -8.96
CA ARG A 48 14.48 -14.53 -9.47
C ARG A 48 12.98 -14.36 -9.71
N LEU A 49 12.32 -15.39 -10.26
CA LEU A 49 10.87 -15.38 -10.43
C LEU A 49 10.16 -15.25 -9.07
N LYS A 50 10.66 -15.96 -8.05
CA LYS A 50 10.13 -15.86 -6.69
C LYS A 50 10.32 -14.45 -6.09
N CYS A 51 11.45 -13.79 -6.33
CA CYS A 51 11.63 -12.39 -5.93
C CYS A 51 10.60 -11.46 -6.56
N GLN A 52 10.34 -11.61 -7.86
CA GLN A 52 9.34 -10.77 -8.56
C GLN A 52 7.94 -10.94 -7.95
N GLN A 53 7.57 -12.17 -7.58
CA GLN A 53 6.31 -12.43 -6.89
C GLN A 53 6.23 -11.74 -5.53
N LEU A 54 7.30 -11.79 -4.74
CA LEU A 54 7.35 -11.13 -3.43
C LEU A 54 7.32 -9.61 -3.52
N ILE A 55 7.96 -9.02 -4.54
CA ILE A 55 7.91 -7.58 -4.80
C ILE A 55 6.47 -7.16 -5.13
N ALA A 56 5.80 -7.89 -6.03
CA ALA A 56 4.41 -7.60 -6.36
C ALA A 56 3.49 -7.71 -5.13
N GLN A 57 3.74 -8.67 -4.25
CA GLN A 57 3.02 -8.80 -2.98
C GLN A 57 3.32 -7.62 -2.03
N ALA A 58 4.57 -7.18 -1.93
CA ALA A 58 4.96 -6.03 -1.11
C ALA A 58 4.31 -4.73 -1.62
N GLU A 59 4.23 -4.53 -2.94
CA GLU A 59 3.53 -3.39 -3.55
C GLU A 59 2.04 -3.40 -3.20
N LYS A 60 1.40 -4.57 -3.23
CA LYS A 60 0.00 -4.72 -2.81
C LYS A 60 -0.19 -4.39 -1.33
N LEU A 61 0.66 -4.93 -0.45
CA LEU A 61 0.62 -4.65 0.98
C LEU A 61 0.82 -3.17 1.29
N LYS A 62 1.73 -2.51 0.55
CA LYS A 62 1.96 -1.07 0.65
C LYS A 62 0.74 -0.27 0.21
N ALA A 63 0.10 -0.67 -0.89
CA ALA A 63 -1.14 -0.04 -1.36
C ALA A 63 -2.24 -0.13 -0.30
N GLU A 64 -2.45 -1.31 0.29
CA GLU A 64 -3.42 -1.54 1.37
C GLU A 64 -3.12 -0.66 2.61
N LEU A 65 -1.84 -0.53 2.99
CA LEU A 65 -1.43 0.31 4.10
C LEU A 65 -1.67 1.80 3.84
N THR A 66 -1.50 2.26 2.59
CA THR A 66 -1.82 3.64 2.19
C THR A 66 -3.31 3.88 1.95
N GLN A 67 -4.09 2.82 1.71
CA GLN A 67 -5.54 2.88 1.52
C GLN A 67 -6.33 2.91 2.83
N THR A 68 -5.68 2.78 4.00
CA THR A 68 -6.36 3.20 5.23
C THR A 68 -6.74 4.67 5.06
N PRO A 69 -8.03 5.03 5.13
CA PRO A 69 -8.42 6.40 4.96
C PRO A 69 -7.64 7.22 5.97
N SER A 70 -6.83 8.14 5.46
CA SER A 70 -6.14 9.14 6.26
C SER A 70 -7.15 9.69 7.26
N VAL A 71 -6.69 10.04 8.45
CA VAL A 71 -7.52 10.62 9.52
C VAL A 71 -8.61 11.56 8.99
N LEU A 72 -8.31 12.30 7.91
CA LEU A 72 -9.24 13.06 7.06
C LEU A 72 -10.57 12.36 6.73
N LEU A 73 -10.60 11.14 6.18
CA LEU A 73 -11.89 10.47 5.86
C LEU A 73 -12.65 10.04 7.12
N ARG A 74 -11.93 9.71 8.19
CA ARG A 74 -12.52 9.38 9.50
C ARG A 74 -13.14 10.62 10.14
N THR A 75 -12.48 11.77 10.04
CA THR A 75 -12.98 13.05 10.55
C THR A 75 -13.98 13.70 9.63
N SER A 76 -14.02 13.32 8.35
CA SER A 76 -14.92 13.92 7.38
C SER A 76 -16.35 13.41 7.48
N LYS A 77 -16.63 12.43 8.34
CA LYS A 77 -17.98 12.05 8.70
C LYS A 77 -18.45 12.88 9.90
N LEU A 78 -19.08 14.01 9.63
CA LEU A 78 -19.67 14.89 10.64
C LEU A 78 -21.20 14.85 10.53
N HIS A 79 -21.89 14.57 11.63
CA HIS A 79 -23.37 14.57 11.69
C HIS A 79 -24.04 13.76 10.56
N SER A 80 -23.57 12.53 10.31
CA SER A 80 -24.04 11.68 9.21
C SER A 80 -23.82 12.22 7.79
N ASN A 81 -23.16 13.38 7.64
CA ASN A 81 -22.71 13.91 6.36
C ASN A 81 -21.26 13.48 6.11
N LEU A 82 -21.01 12.90 4.94
CA LEU A 82 -19.67 12.57 4.46
C LEU A 82 -19.15 13.76 3.66
N PHE A 83 -18.15 14.45 4.19
CA PHE A 83 -17.42 15.48 3.45
C PHE A 83 -16.31 14.79 2.64
N PRO A 84 -16.38 14.76 1.30
CA PRO A 84 -15.29 14.22 0.51
C PRO A 84 -14.04 15.09 0.69
N PRO A 85 -12.83 14.53 0.53
CA PRO A 85 -11.62 15.34 0.47
C PRO A 85 -11.73 16.35 -0.68
N TRP A 86 -11.29 17.59 -0.44
CA TRP A 86 -11.21 18.62 -1.47
C TRP A 86 -10.37 18.12 -2.64
N THR A 87 -10.99 17.96 -3.83
CA THR A 87 -10.30 17.52 -5.05
C THR A 87 -9.75 18.68 -5.88
N LYS A 88 -10.25 19.90 -5.64
CA LYS A 88 -9.84 21.16 -6.25
C LYS A 88 -10.29 22.31 -5.35
N GLU A 89 -9.63 23.45 -5.43
CA GLU A 89 -10.15 24.68 -4.82
C GLU A 89 -11.54 25.00 -5.41
N PRO A 90 -12.51 25.34 -4.56
CA PRO A 90 -13.81 25.81 -5.03
C PRO A 90 -13.62 27.12 -5.81
N SER A 91 -14.48 27.33 -6.81
CA SER A 91 -14.42 28.58 -7.59
C SER A 91 -15.09 29.70 -6.81
N ASP A 92 -14.56 30.92 -6.88
CA ASP A 92 -15.18 32.11 -6.27
C ASP A 92 -16.66 32.30 -6.65
N LYS A 93 -17.06 31.82 -7.83
CA LYS A 93 -18.45 31.88 -8.30
C LYS A 93 -19.41 31.03 -7.46
N GLU A 94 -18.91 29.99 -6.78
CA GLU A 94 -19.70 29.10 -5.92
C GLU A 94 -20.13 29.78 -4.62
N PHE A 95 -19.42 30.82 -4.19
CA PHE A 95 -19.73 31.60 -2.99
C PHE A 95 -20.45 32.93 -3.29
N GLN A 96 -20.73 33.22 -4.56
CA GLN A 96 -21.47 34.41 -4.95
C GLN A 96 -22.97 34.14 -4.88
N LEU A 97 -23.71 35.04 -4.23
CA LEU A 97 -25.17 35.00 -4.21
C LEU A 97 -25.71 35.23 -5.62
N LEU A 98 -26.61 34.36 -6.09
CA LEU A 98 -27.34 34.62 -7.32
C LEU A 98 -28.32 35.78 -7.09
N PRO A 99 -28.69 36.53 -8.14
CA PRO A 99 -29.68 37.59 -8.02
C PRO A 99 -31.01 37.05 -7.49
N GLY A 100 -31.34 37.39 -6.25
CA GLY A 100 -32.57 36.94 -5.57
C GLY A 100 -32.37 35.90 -4.47
N ASP A 101 -31.16 35.40 -4.25
CA ASP A 101 -30.86 34.50 -3.13
C ASP A 101 -30.66 35.28 -1.82
N GLU A 102 -31.21 34.75 -0.73
CA GLU A 102 -30.98 35.28 0.61
C GLU A 102 -29.70 34.69 1.21
N PRO A 103 -28.94 35.48 2.01
CA PRO A 103 -27.80 34.95 2.75
C PRO A 103 -28.24 33.81 3.67
N PHE A 104 -27.43 32.76 3.76
CA PHE A 104 -27.63 31.73 4.78
C PHE A 104 -27.49 32.39 6.17
N THR A 105 -28.55 32.33 6.97
CA THR A 105 -28.63 32.89 8.34
C THR A 105 -28.81 31.79 9.38
#